data_AF-A0AAV5WQQ7-F1
#
_entry.id   AF-A0AAV5WQQ7-F1
#
_cell.length_a   1.000
_cell.length_b   1.000
_cell.length_c   1.000
_cell.angle_alpha   90.00
_cell.angle_beta   90.00
_cell.angle_gamma   90.00
#
_symmetry.space_group_name_H-M   'P 1'
#
loop_
_entity.id
_entity.type
_entity.pdbx_description
1 polymer ?
#
loop_
_entity_poly.entity_id
_entity_poly.type
_entity_poly.pdbx_seq_one_letter_code
_entity_poly.pdbx_strand_id
1 'polypeptide(L)'
;RPFTGLRDDFRRRWAVYFSDWSDGFRDMQSINKQISTVFFLLCAILPTSIAYGMLNDGNTGGLINVQKVIVGQAIGGIVFSIFGGQPMLILSTTAPLSIYIHVIYNIAQSTGWPFYNLYACVGLWCQVYLIAASVFQAAHLLKFTRRSTEEMFSLFIAVELTYEAIRGMIDGW
;
A
#
# COMPACT_ATOMS: atom_id res chain seq x y z
N ARG A 1 25.17 12.67 5.18
CA ARG A 1 25.87 11.87 4.13
C ARG A 1 24.81 11.14 3.31
N PRO A 2 24.83 11.19 1.97
CA PRO A 2 23.89 10.43 1.17
C PRO A 2 24.04 8.92 1.47
N PHE A 3 22.97 8.14 1.33
CA PHE A 3 22.92 6.67 1.55
C PHE A 3 23.14 6.13 2.97
N THR A 4 23.55 6.94 3.95
CA THR A 4 23.84 6.43 5.30
C THR A 4 22.61 5.79 5.96
N GLY A 5 21.45 6.44 5.87
CA GLY A 5 20.19 5.88 6.37
C GLY A 5 19.86 4.52 5.76
N LEU A 6 19.94 4.41 4.43
CA LEU A 6 19.66 3.17 3.70
C LEU A 6 20.59 2.02 4.12
N ARG A 7 21.90 2.30 4.29
CA ARG A 7 22.87 1.29 4.76
C ARG A 7 22.55 0.81 6.17
N ASP A 8 22.18 1.73 7.06
CA ASP A 8 21.85 1.41 8.44
C ASP A 8 20.54 0.61 8.53
N ASP A 9 19.53 0.98 7.73
CA ASP A 9 18.27 0.24 7.59
C ASP A 9 18.52 -1.19 7.09
N PHE A 10 19.31 -1.33 6.03
CA PHE A 10 19.66 -2.63 5.46
C PHE A 10 20.39 -3.52 6.48
N ARG A 11 21.39 -2.96 7.19
CA ARG A 11 22.14 -3.71 8.21
C ARG A 11 21.23 -4.20 9.35
N ARG A 12 20.30 -3.36 9.81
CA ARG A 12 19.31 -3.75 10.84
C ARG A 12 18.38 -4.84 10.34
N ARG A 13 17.84 -4.71 9.13
CA ARG A 13 16.92 -5.69 8.55
C ARG A 13 17.60 -7.03 8.30
N TRP A 14 18.82 -7.02 7.75
CA TRP A 14 19.57 -8.21 7.41
C TRP A 14 19.85 -9.11 8.63
N ALA A 15 20.10 -8.51 9.80
CA ALA A 15 20.40 -9.26 11.03
C ALA A 15 19.26 -10.19 11.49
N VAL A 16 18.00 -9.85 11.16
CA VAL A 16 16.79 -10.60 11.57
C VAL A 16 16.08 -11.28 10.40
N TYR A 17 16.47 -10.98 9.15
CA TYR A 17 15.75 -11.47 7.97
C TYR A 17 15.63 -13.00 7.91
N PHE A 18 16.70 -13.72 8.24
CA PHE A 18 16.68 -15.19 8.21
C PHE A 18 15.85 -15.79 9.34
N SER A 19 15.76 -15.15 10.51
CA SER A 19 14.94 -15.67 11.61
C SER A 19 13.46 -15.59 11.26
N ASP A 20 13.00 -14.54 10.57
CA ASP A 20 11.59 -14.35 10.18
C ASP A 20 11.00 -15.56 9.42
N TRP A 21 11.80 -16.23 8.58
CA TRP A 21 11.35 -17.42 7.84
C TRP A 21 11.14 -18.65 8.73
N SER A 22 11.84 -18.71 9.87
CA SER A 22 11.79 -19.83 10.80
C SER A 22 10.90 -19.58 12.02
N ASP A 23 10.75 -18.32 12.44
CA ASP A 23 10.09 -17.92 13.69
C ASP A 23 8.60 -18.30 13.72
N GLY A 24 7.99 -18.39 12.54
CA GLY A 24 6.63 -18.87 12.36
C GLY A 24 6.36 -20.32 12.68
N PHE A 25 7.37 -21.16 12.51
CA PHE A 25 7.24 -22.62 12.52
C PHE A 25 7.85 -23.26 13.77
N ARG A 26 8.28 -22.45 14.75
CA ARG A 26 8.98 -22.95 15.96
C ARG A 26 8.08 -23.83 16.84
N ASP A 27 6.83 -23.40 17.06
CA ASP A 27 5.89 -24.05 17.97
C ASP A 27 4.50 -24.15 17.36
N MET A 28 3.71 -25.13 17.81
CA MET A 28 2.32 -25.32 17.37
C MET A 28 1.45 -24.07 17.61
N GLN A 29 1.71 -23.33 18.69
CA GLN A 29 1.02 -22.07 18.97
C GLN A 29 1.35 -20.98 17.93
N SER A 30 2.60 -20.90 17.48
CA SER A 30 3.04 -19.94 16.46
C SER A 30 2.40 -20.27 15.11
N ILE A 31 2.35 -21.55 14.75
CA ILE A 31 1.68 -22.03 13.53
C ILE A 31 0.20 -21.65 13.54
N ASN A 32 -0.50 -21.91 14.66
CA ASN A 32 -1.91 -21.54 14.80
C ASN A 32 -2.14 -20.01 14.69
N LYS A 33 -1.27 -19.20 15.31
CA LYS A 33 -1.32 -17.73 15.19
C LYS A 33 -1.12 -17.28 13.74
N GLN A 34 -0.18 -17.88 13.03
CA GLN A 34 0.07 -17.56 11.62
C GLN A 34 -1.12 -17.89 10.74
N ILE A 35 -1.66 -19.11 10.83
CA ILE A 35 -2.82 -19.52 10.02
C ILE A 35 -4.03 -18.63 10.32
N SER A 36 -4.30 -18.35 11.60
CA SER A 36 -5.40 -17.47 12.00
C SER A 36 -5.21 -16.04 11.47
N THR A 37 -3.98 -15.52 11.53
CA THR A 37 -3.66 -14.16 11.05
C THR A 37 -3.75 -14.09 9.53
N VAL A 38 -3.27 -15.10 8.80
CA VAL A 38 -3.41 -15.18 7.33
C VAL A 38 -4.88 -15.16 6.93
N PHE A 39 -5.72 -15.97 7.57
CA PHE A 39 -7.15 -15.99 7.28
C PHE A 39 -7.82 -14.66 7.61
N PHE A 40 -7.54 -14.09 8.79
CA PHE A 40 -8.07 -12.80 9.22
C PHE A 40 -7.69 -11.68 8.26
N LEU A 41 -6.40 -11.56 7.89
CA LEU A 41 -5.91 -10.54 6.97
C LEU A 41 -6.49 -10.73 5.56
N LEU A 42 -6.64 -11.97 5.10
CA LEU A 42 -7.28 -12.24 3.81
C LEU A 42 -8.74 -11.73 3.80
N CYS A 43 -9.51 -12.02 4.85
CA CYS A 43 -10.87 -11.54 5.00
C CYS A 43 -10.97 -10.01 5.17
N ALA A 44 -9.94 -9.35 5.72
CA ALA A 44 -9.92 -7.89 5.87
C ALA A 44 -9.52 -7.16 4.58
N ILE A 45 -8.55 -7.70 3.85
CA ILE A 45 -7.93 -7.03 2.68
C ILE A 45 -8.73 -7.29 1.40
N LEU A 46 -9.31 -8.47 1.21
CA LEU A 46 -10.04 -8.78 -0.03
C LEU A 46 -11.26 -7.86 -0.26
N PRO A 47 -12.17 -7.63 0.70
CA PRO A 47 -13.34 -6.77 0.48
C PRO A 47 -12.94 -5.33 0.19
N THR A 48 -11.93 -4.81 0.89
CA THR A 48 -11.42 -3.45 0.66
C THR A 48 -10.77 -3.32 -0.72
N SER A 49 -10.01 -4.33 -1.16
CA SER A 49 -9.46 -4.36 -2.52
C SER A 49 -10.54 -4.45 -3.59
N ILE A 50 -11.65 -5.14 -3.34
CA ILE A 50 -12.79 -5.22 -4.27
C ILE A 50 -13.50 -3.86 -4.35
N ALA A 51 -13.80 -3.24 -3.21
CA ALA A 51 -14.48 -1.94 -3.15
C ALA A 51 -13.69 -0.86 -3.90
N TYR A 52 -12.39 -0.70 -3.61
CA TYR A 52 -11.54 0.25 -4.34
C TYR A 52 -11.29 -0.18 -5.80
N GLY A 53 -11.32 -1.48 -6.08
CA GLY A 53 -11.29 -2.01 -7.43
C GLY A 53 -12.50 -1.58 -8.27
N MET A 54 -13.70 -1.65 -7.70
CA MET A 54 -14.95 -1.20 -8.35
C MET A 54 -14.95 0.31 -8.54
N LEU A 55 -14.48 1.06 -7.54
CA LEU A 55 -14.32 2.51 -7.66
C LEU A 55 -13.36 2.89 -8.79
N ASN A 56 -12.22 2.20 -8.90
CA ASN A 56 -11.25 2.44 -9.97
C ASN A 56 -11.78 2.01 -11.35
N ASP A 57 -12.58 0.96 -11.42
CA ASP A 57 -13.23 0.51 -12.64
C ASP A 57 -14.16 1.61 -13.19
N GLY A 58 -15.01 2.16 -12.32
CA GLY A 58 -15.87 3.31 -12.66
C GLY A 58 -15.08 4.57 -13.02
N ASN A 59 -14.05 4.91 -12.24
CA ASN A 59 -13.23 6.10 -12.45
C ASN A 59 -12.39 6.08 -13.73
N THR A 60 -12.15 4.89 -14.31
CA THR A 60 -11.28 4.72 -15.49
C THR A 60 -12.01 4.15 -16.69
N GLY A 61 -13.34 4.09 -16.66
CA GLY A 61 -14.15 3.53 -17.75
C GLY A 61 -13.83 2.07 -18.04
N GLY A 62 -13.54 1.27 -17.00
CA GLY A 62 -13.22 -0.15 -17.12
C GLY A 62 -11.77 -0.47 -17.51
N LEU A 63 -10.85 0.50 -17.51
CA LEU A 63 -9.43 0.24 -17.79
C LEU A 63 -8.69 -0.38 -16.60
N ILE A 64 -9.02 0.03 -15.36
CA ILE A 64 -8.48 -0.55 -14.12
C ILE A 64 -9.61 -1.29 -13.40
N ASN A 65 -9.80 -2.55 -13.79
CA ASN A 65 -10.83 -3.41 -13.22
C ASN A 65 -10.39 -4.01 -11.88
N VAL A 66 -11.36 -4.51 -11.13
CA VAL A 66 -11.17 -5.20 -9.83
C VAL A 66 -10.07 -6.26 -9.90
N GLN A 67 -10.06 -7.10 -10.95
CA GLN A 67 -9.06 -8.15 -11.13
C GLN A 67 -7.63 -7.60 -11.20
N LYS A 68 -7.43 -6.48 -11.93
CA LYS A 68 -6.11 -5.86 -12.07
C LYS A 68 -5.63 -5.27 -10.74
N VAL A 69 -6.54 -4.72 -9.94
CA VAL A 69 -6.22 -4.20 -8.61
C VAL A 69 -5.83 -5.33 -7.66
N ILE A 70 -6.60 -6.42 -7.61
CA ILE A 70 -6.28 -7.58 -6.75
C ILE A 70 -4.93 -8.19 -7.13
N VAL A 71 -4.70 -8.44 -8.43
CA VAL A 71 -3.43 -9.01 -8.91
C VAL A 71 -2.27 -8.05 -8.66
N GLY A 72 -2.45 -6.75 -8.92
CA GLY A 72 -1.43 -5.74 -8.66
C GLY A 72 -1.05 -5.65 -7.18
N GLN A 73 -2.05 -5.70 -6.29
CA GLN A 73 -1.84 -5.68 -4.85
C GLN A 73 -1.19 -6.98 -4.34
N ALA A 74 -1.57 -8.15 -4.90
CA ALA A 74 -0.94 -9.42 -4.56
C ALA A 74 0.55 -9.44 -4.97
N ILE A 75 0.87 -9.02 -6.20
CA ILE A 75 2.26 -8.93 -6.67
C ILE A 75 3.04 -7.93 -5.83
N GLY A 76 2.49 -6.73 -5.61
CA GLY A 76 3.12 -5.71 -4.77
C GLY A 76 3.37 -6.19 -3.34
N GLY A 77 2.40 -6.89 -2.75
CA GLY A 77 2.49 -7.48 -1.41
C GLY A 77 3.57 -8.56 -1.31
N ILE A 78 3.67 -9.47 -2.29
CA ILE A 78 4.71 -10.51 -2.31
C ILE A 78 6.11 -9.89 -2.50
N VAL A 79 6.24 -8.94 -3.42
CA VAL A 79 7.53 -8.25 -3.63
C VAL A 79 7.93 -7.49 -2.37
N PHE A 80 6.99 -6.79 -1.73
CA PHE A 80 7.26 -6.04 -0.50
C PHE A 80 7.52 -6.94 0.71
N SER A 81 6.88 -8.11 0.82
CA SER A 81 7.15 -9.02 1.94
C SER A 81 8.57 -9.61 1.89
N ILE A 82 9.10 -9.84 0.67
CA ILE A 82 10.45 -10.37 0.46
C ILE A 82 11.51 -9.26 0.61
N PHE A 83 11.30 -8.09 -0.01
CA PHE A 83 12.33 -7.05 -0.09
C PHE A 83 12.13 -5.87 0.87
N GLY A 84 10.99 -5.82 1.58
CA GLY A 84 10.63 -4.70 2.44
C GLY A 84 11.42 -4.64 3.75
N GLY A 85 11.61 -3.41 4.24
CA GLY A 85 12.24 -3.14 5.53
C GLY A 85 11.37 -3.49 6.75
N GLN A 86 10.06 -3.64 6.55
CA GLN A 86 9.09 -3.95 7.60
C GLN A 86 7.98 -4.88 7.06
N PRO A 87 8.11 -6.21 7.24
CA PRO A 87 7.16 -7.18 6.68
C PRO A 87 5.75 -7.11 7.31
N MET A 88 5.59 -6.45 8.45
CA MET A 88 4.28 -6.24 9.09
C MET A 88 3.42 -5.17 8.40
N LEU A 89 3.97 -4.41 7.46
CA LEU A 89 3.22 -3.39 6.74
C LEU A 89 2.37 -4.03 5.63
N ILE A 90 1.07 -3.77 5.69
CA ILE A 90 0.09 -4.27 4.71
C ILE A 90 -0.08 -3.24 3.61
N LEU A 91 0.23 -3.63 2.37
CA LEU A 91 -0.03 -2.79 1.20
C LEU A 91 -1.48 -2.94 0.76
N SER A 92 -2.19 -1.81 0.69
CA SER A 92 -3.54 -1.76 0.15
C SER A 92 -3.80 -0.48 -0.64
N THR A 93 -4.70 -0.58 -1.62
CA THR A 93 -5.21 0.58 -2.34
C THR A 93 -6.03 1.45 -1.37
N THR A 94 -5.87 2.76 -1.48
CA THR A 94 -6.56 3.74 -0.61
C THR A 94 -7.32 4.77 -1.45
N ALA A 95 -8.31 5.43 -0.85
CA ALA A 95 -9.12 6.44 -1.53
C ALA A 95 -8.29 7.56 -2.21
N PRO A 96 -7.23 8.12 -1.60
CA PRO A 96 -6.40 9.12 -2.27
C PRO A 96 -5.72 8.60 -3.54
N LEU A 97 -5.31 7.33 -3.55
CA LEU A 97 -4.71 6.70 -4.73
C LEU A 97 -5.76 6.53 -5.84
N SER A 98 -6.99 6.14 -5.50
CA SER A 98 -8.10 6.05 -6.46
C SER A 98 -8.45 7.40 -7.09
N ILE A 99 -8.44 8.48 -6.30
CA ILE A 99 -8.64 9.85 -6.81
C ILE A 99 -7.49 10.23 -7.74
N TYR A 100 -6.24 9.91 -7.37
CA TYR A 100 -5.08 10.18 -8.20
C TYR A 100 -5.14 9.47 -9.57
N ILE A 101 -5.53 8.19 -9.56
CA ILE A 101 -5.76 7.41 -10.79
C ILE A 101 -6.82 8.08 -11.68
N HIS A 102 -7.93 8.53 -11.10
CA HIS A 102 -9.00 9.22 -11.82
C HIS A 102 -8.50 10.52 -12.48
N VAL A 103 -7.69 11.31 -11.76
CA VAL A 103 -7.09 12.53 -12.30
C VAL A 103 -6.18 12.21 -13.50
N ILE A 104 -5.32 11.19 -13.40
CA ILE A 104 -4.46 10.77 -14.52
C ILE A 104 -5.31 10.33 -15.71
N TYR A 105 -6.40 9.61 -15.46
CA TYR A 105 -7.33 9.19 -16.50
C TYR A 105 -7.94 10.40 -17.23
N ASN A 106 -8.43 11.39 -16.49
CA ASN A 106 -8.99 12.62 -17.07
C ASN A 106 -7.96 13.42 -17.88
N ILE A 107 -6.71 13.47 -17.42
CA ILE A 107 -5.60 14.09 -18.16
C ILE A 107 -5.32 13.31 -19.46
N ALA A 108 -5.29 11.97 -19.40
CA ALA A 108 -5.10 11.14 -20.58
C ALA A 108 -6.22 11.36 -21.62
N GLN A 109 -7.48 11.44 -21.18
CA GLN A 109 -8.62 11.72 -22.07
C GLN A 109 -8.55 13.11 -22.69
N SER A 110 -8.24 14.15 -21.91
CA SER A 110 -8.15 15.53 -22.43
C SER A 110 -6.98 15.77 -23.37
N THR A 111 -5.87 15.04 -23.20
CA THR A 111 -4.68 15.12 -24.06
C THR A 111 -4.72 14.15 -25.24
N GLY A 112 -5.63 13.17 -25.24
CA GLY A 112 -5.70 12.09 -26.22
C GLY A 112 -4.58 11.05 -26.09
N TRP A 113 -3.84 11.05 -24.98
CA TRP A 113 -2.73 10.11 -24.76
C TRP A 113 -3.24 8.75 -24.26
N PRO A 114 -2.59 7.63 -24.64
CA PRO A 114 -2.96 6.32 -24.11
C PRO A 114 -2.77 6.27 -22.59
N PHE A 115 -3.85 5.99 -21.86
CA PHE A 115 -3.86 6.00 -20.38
C PHE A 115 -2.74 5.15 -19.77
N TYR A 116 -2.56 3.90 -20.24
CA TYR A 116 -1.54 3.01 -19.69
C TYR A 116 -0.11 3.54 -19.85
N ASN A 117 0.19 4.23 -20.96
CA ASN A 117 1.52 4.81 -21.20
C ASN A 117 1.77 5.99 -20.26
N LEU A 118 0.77 6.87 -20.11
CA LEU A 118 0.86 7.99 -19.17
C LEU A 118 0.98 7.49 -17.74
N TYR A 119 0.16 6.51 -17.36
CA TYR A 119 0.17 5.90 -16.04
C TYR A 119 1.51 5.24 -15.71
N ALA A 120 2.09 4.50 -16.66
CA ALA A 120 3.43 3.91 -16.50
C ALA A 120 4.52 4.98 -16.38
N CYS A 121 4.47 6.05 -17.19
CA CYS A 121 5.42 7.16 -17.11
C CYS A 121 5.37 7.86 -15.74
N VAL A 122 4.17 8.14 -15.24
CA VAL A 122 3.96 8.71 -13.91
C VAL A 122 4.54 7.78 -12.82
N GLY A 123 4.30 6.47 -12.92
CA GLY A 123 4.88 5.47 -12.02
C GLY A 123 6.42 5.47 -12.04
N LEU A 124 7.03 5.54 -13.22
CA LEU A 124 8.50 5.62 -13.36
C LEU A 124 9.07 6.89 -12.72
N TRP A 125 8.44 8.04 -12.93
CA TRP A 125 8.85 9.29 -12.28
C TRP A 125 8.68 9.23 -10.76
N CYS A 126 7.59 8.64 -10.26
CA CYS A 126 7.39 8.41 -8.84
C CYS A 126 8.54 7.57 -8.25
N GLN A 127 8.96 6.50 -8.94
CA GLN A 127 10.10 5.69 -8.53
C GLN A 127 11.41 6.50 -8.49
N VAL A 128 11.66 7.36 -9.46
CA VAL A 128 12.83 8.25 -9.46
C VAL A 128 12.82 9.18 -8.23
N TYR A 129 11.68 9.80 -7.92
CA TYR A 129 11.55 10.65 -6.74
C TYR A 129 11.72 9.88 -5.43
N LEU A 130 11.18 8.67 -5.33
CA LEU A 130 11.36 7.81 -4.16
C LEU A 130 12.82 7.40 -3.96
N ILE A 131 13.53 7.05 -5.03
CA ILE A 131 14.97 6.75 -4.96
C ILE A 131 15.73 7.99 -4.50
N ALA A 132 15.49 9.15 -5.11
CA ALA A 132 16.13 10.40 -4.70
C ALA A 132 15.87 10.71 -3.22
N ALA A 133 14.61 10.64 -2.78
CA ALA A 133 14.21 10.84 -1.38
C ALA A 133 14.91 9.87 -0.42
N SER A 134 15.09 8.61 -0.81
CA SER A 134 15.82 7.60 -0.02
C SER A 134 17.31 7.93 0.12
N VAL A 135 17.95 8.40 -0.96
CA VAL A 135 19.37 8.78 -0.97
C VAL A 135 19.62 10.00 -0.08
N PHE A 136 18.72 10.99 -0.16
CA PHE A 136 18.80 12.23 0.63
C PHE A 136 18.24 12.10 2.06
N GLN A 137 17.82 10.91 2.48
CA GLN A 137 17.25 10.66 3.81
C GLN A 137 16.04 11.54 4.14
N ALA A 138 15.13 11.74 3.18
CA ALA A 138 13.91 12.52 3.37
C ALA A 138 13.06 12.00 4.54
N ALA A 139 13.14 10.71 4.86
CA ALA A 139 12.50 10.10 6.04
C ALA A 139 12.89 10.77 7.37
N HIS A 140 14.02 11.47 7.45
CA HIS A 140 14.39 12.24 8.63
C HIS A 140 13.39 13.37 8.93
N LEU A 141 12.64 13.84 7.93
CA LEU A 141 11.58 14.83 8.12
C LEU A 141 10.48 14.34 9.06
N LEU A 142 10.25 13.02 9.13
CA LEU A 142 9.29 12.44 10.06
C LEU A 142 9.64 12.71 11.52
N LYS A 143 10.90 13.01 11.85
CA LYS A 143 11.29 13.41 13.23
C LYS A 143 10.73 14.76 13.65
N PHE A 144 10.32 15.60 12.70
CA PHE A 144 9.65 16.86 12.99
C PHE A 144 8.14 16.67 13.19
N THR A 145 7.59 15.52 12.80
CA THR A 145 6.20 15.18 13.08
C THR A 145 6.04 14.92 14.57
N ARG A 146 5.01 15.55 15.16
CA ARG A 146 4.67 15.30 16.57
C ARG A 146 3.78 14.08 16.67
N ARG A 147 3.88 13.36 17.79
CA ARG A 147 2.98 12.26 18.15
C ARG A 147 1.49 12.65 18.06
N SER A 148 1.14 13.87 18.43
CA SER A 148 -0.24 14.38 18.29
C SER A 148 -0.73 14.37 16.84
N THR A 149 0.16 14.64 15.88
CA THR A 149 -0.17 14.62 14.45
C THR A 149 -0.38 13.18 13.96
N GLU A 150 0.43 12.24 14.44
CA GLU A 150 0.28 10.80 14.13
C GLU A 150 -1.04 10.24 14.69
N GLU A 151 -1.39 10.62 15.92
CA GLU A 151 -2.66 10.24 16.56
C GLU A 151 -3.86 10.85 15.82
N MET A 152 -3.80 12.13 15.43
CA MET A 152 -4.84 12.76 14.62
C MET A 152 -4.99 12.10 13.24
N PHE A 153 -3.89 11.75 12.59
CA PHE A 153 -3.93 11.05 11.30
C PHE A 153 -4.55 9.65 11.44
N SER A 154 -4.17 8.91 12.49
CA SER A 154 -4.74 7.59 12.77
C SER A 154 -6.24 7.66 13.05
N LEU A 155 -6.68 8.67 13.81
CA LEU A 155 -8.09 8.92 14.06
C LEU A 155 -8.85 9.26 12.77
N PHE A 156 -8.27 10.10 11.91
CA PHE A 156 -8.87 10.46 10.63
C PHE A 156 -9.12 9.23 9.75
N ILE A 157 -8.13 8.34 9.61
CA ILE A 157 -8.28 7.10 8.84
C ILE A 157 -9.32 6.17 9.48
N ALA A 158 -9.36 6.07 10.81
CA ALA A 158 -10.35 5.24 11.50
C ALA A 158 -11.79 5.74 11.28
N VAL A 159 -12.00 7.06 11.34
CA VAL A 159 -13.31 7.68 11.06
C VAL A 159 -13.71 7.45 9.60
N GLU A 160 -12.79 7.64 8.65
CA GLU A 160 -13.05 7.42 7.22
C GLU A 160 -13.47 5.97 6.93
N LEU A 161 -12.74 4.98 7.46
CA LEU A 161 -13.07 3.57 7.28
C LEU A 161 -14.42 3.22 7.92
N THR A 162 -14.74 3.81 9.07
CA THR A 162 -16.05 3.61 9.73
C THR A 162 -17.18 4.22 8.90
N TYR A 163 -16.97 5.42 8.35
CA TYR A 163 -17.92 6.10 7.49
C TYR A 163 -18.21 5.29 6.22
N GLU A 164 -17.17 4.84 5.51
CA GLU A 164 -17.31 4.01 4.32
C GLU A 164 -18.00 2.67 4.63
N ALA A 165 -17.71 2.05 5.78
CA ALA A 165 -18.40 0.84 6.20
C ALA A 165 -19.90 1.07 6.44
N ILE A 166 -20.28 2.17 7.11
CA ILE A 166 -21.69 2.52 7.33
C ILE A 166 -22.38 2.83 6.01
N ARG A 167 -21.74 3.62 5.15
CA ARG A 167 -22.26 3.96 3.84
C ARG A 167 -22.53 2.72 2.99
N GLY A 168 -21.58 1.77 2.95
CA GLY A 168 -21.74 0.51 2.25
C GLY A 168 -22.92 -0.35 2.76
N MET A 169 -23.30 -0.22 4.04
CA MET A 169 -24.51 -0.88 4.57
C MET A 169 -25.81 -0.20 4.14
N ILE A 170 -25.80 1.14 4.01
CA ILE A 170 -27.00 1.93 3.70
C ILE A 170 -27.31 1.88 2.20
N ASP A 171 -26.29 2.08 1.36
CA ASP A 171 -26.47 2.18 -0.09
C ASP A 171 -26.85 0.82 -0.72
N GLY A 172 -26.61 -0.29 0.00
CA GLY A 172 -26.68 -1.63 -0.57
C GLY A 172 -25.57 -1.83 -1.61
N TRP A 173 -25.03 -3.04 -1.71
CA TRP A 173 -23.96 -3.34 -2.67
C TRP A 173 -24.26 -2.92 -4.10
#